data_AF-A0A948VG66-F1
#
_entry.id   AF-A0A948VG66-F1
#
_cell.length_a   1.000
_cell.length_b   1.000
_cell.length_c   1.000
_cell.angle_alpha   90.00
_cell.angle_beta   90.00
_cell.angle_gamma   90.00
#
_symmetry.space_group_name_H-M   'P 1'
#
loop_
_entity.id
_entity.type
_entity.pdbx_description
1 polymer ?
#
loop_
_entity_poly.entity_id
_entity_poly.type
_entity_poly.pdbx_seq_one_letter_code
_entity_poly.pdbx_strand_id
1 'polypeptide(L)'
;MMRLDGIDKKLISLLQAKFPLTREPYADLGLGLGIAEEEVIRRIGQLKAKGLIRQIGPVFNAASLGYRTTLVAMRVAEARLDKAAEIIRNHPGVSHAYERDHHFNLWFTLAVPARVEMEAELQRLAGPIKAETVFTLPALRLFKLRAYFGSDGDGQSAMETEAPSDIISQEAQLSPVDRRIINELQQDLPLVPRPFVEISVRLGMDEEKFLAQCQSLLSRSVMRRFGAAVNHRRAGFAANAMTCWSTPPEKIVAAGQKLASLREVSHCYERKTNPLWRYNLFAMLHAHTEETCREIAAEVSAQTKLTDYVVLFSTREFKKTRVRYLV
;
A
#
# COMPACT_ATOMS: atom_id res chain seq x y z
N MET A 1 -15.76 7.43 -20.12
CA MET A 1 -14.50 7.15 -19.39
C MET A 1 -13.55 8.32 -19.67
N MET A 2 -12.94 8.95 -18.64
CA MET A 2 -11.99 10.05 -18.90
C MET A 2 -10.79 9.49 -19.66
N ARG A 3 -10.46 10.08 -20.81
CA ARG A 3 -9.21 9.79 -21.50
C ARG A 3 -8.12 10.56 -20.76
N LEU A 4 -7.23 9.83 -20.09
CA LEU A 4 -6.04 10.42 -19.48
C LEU A 4 -5.07 10.79 -20.59
N ASP A 5 -4.71 12.06 -20.67
CA ASP A 5 -3.67 12.52 -21.59
C ASP A 5 -2.27 12.19 -21.06
N GLY A 6 -1.23 12.54 -21.81
CA GLY A 6 0.16 12.26 -21.41
C GLY A 6 0.57 13.00 -20.13
N ILE A 7 0.03 14.19 -19.88
CA ILE A 7 0.32 15.00 -18.69
C ILE A 7 -0.32 14.36 -17.47
N ASP A 8 -1.58 13.94 -17.55
CA ASP A 8 -2.27 13.28 -16.45
C ASP A 8 -1.54 12.01 -16.01
N LYS A 9 -1.04 11.22 -16.97
CA LYS A 9 -0.25 10.01 -16.68
C LYS A 9 1.07 10.33 -15.98
N LYS A 10 1.81 11.33 -16.47
CA LYS A 10 3.06 11.78 -15.85
C LYS A 10 2.82 12.33 -14.44
N LEU A 11 1.77 13.14 -14.27
CA LEU A 11 1.34 13.68 -12.98
C LEU A 11 1.01 12.56 -12.00
N ILE A 12 0.21 11.57 -12.39
CA ILE A 12 -0.12 10.41 -11.54
C ILE A 12 1.16 9.69 -11.11
N SER A 13 2.08 9.43 -12.03
CA SER A 13 3.37 8.78 -11.74
C SER A 13 4.20 9.58 -10.73
N LEU A 14 4.33 10.89 -10.90
CA LEU A 14 5.06 11.77 -9.97
C LEU A 14 4.43 11.74 -8.57
N LEU A 15 3.10 11.89 -8.50
CA LEU A 15 2.36 11.87 -7.24
C LEU A 15 2.48 10.52 -6.52
N GLN A 16 2.55 9.41 -7.26
CA GLN A 16 2.77 8.08 -6.67
C GLN A 16 4.20 7.91 -6.16
N ALA A 17 5.19 8.43 -6.88
CA ALA A 17 6.60 8.29 -6.55
C ALA A 17 6.96 9.13 -5.32
N LYS A 18 6.89 10.46 -5.44
CA LYS A 18 7.31 11.40 -4.41
C LYS A 18 6.63 12.74 -4.65
N PHE A 19 5.80 13.14 -3.69
CA PHE A 19 5.24 14.49 -3.67
C PHE A 19 6.21 15.44 -2.94
N PRO A 20 6.51 16.64 -3.49
CA PRO A 20 7.44 17.58 -2.87
C PRO A 20 6.96 18.06 -1.49
N LEU A 21 7.87 18.09 -0.52
CA LEU A 21 7.65 18.71 0.79
C LEU A 21 8.39 20.06 0.83
N THR A 22 7.86 21.01 0.08
CA THR A 22 8.38 22.37 -0.12
C THR A 22 7.26 23.38 0.14
N ARG A 23 7.57 24.67 0.09
CA ARG A 23 6.57 25.74 0.31
C ARG A 23 5.47 25.76 -0.76
N GLU A 24 5.85 25.48 -2.01
CA GLU A 24 4.99 25.58 -3.20
C GLU A 24 5.04 24.26 -4.00
N PRO A 25 4.55 23.16 -3.41
CA PRO A 25 4.77 21.83 -3.96
C PRO A 25 4.04 21.61 -5.30
N TYR A 26 2.98 22.38 -5.58
CA TYR A 26 2.26 22.30 -6.85
C TYR A 26 3.00 23.07 -7.96
N ALA A 27 3.62 24.21 -7.65
CA ALA A 27 4.54 24.89 -8.56
C ALA A 27 5.74 24.00 -8.92
N ASP A 28 6.35 23.32 -7.94
CA ASP A 28 7.45 22.37 -8.19
C ASP A 28 7.04 21.24 -9.14
N LEU A 29 5.83 20.69 -8.96
CA LEU A 29 5.27 19.69 -9.88
C LEU A 29 5.02 20.29 -11.28
N GLY A 30 4.56 21.55 -11.35
CA GLY A 30 4.32 22.27 -12.60
C GLY A 30 5.59 22.47 -13.40
N LEU A 31 6.68 22.88 -12.74
CA LEU A 31 8.01 22.99 -13.34
C LEU A 31 8.47 21.66 -13.94
N GLY A 32 8.30 20.55 -13.20
CA GLY A 32 8.67 19.22 -13.70
C GLY A 32 7.81 18.70 -14.87
N LEU A 33 6.61 19.24 -15.04
CA LEU A 33 5.66 18.84 -16.09
C LEU A 33 5.58 19.84 -17.25
N GLY A 34 6.19 21.02 -17.13
CA GLY A 34 6.07 22.10 -18.11
C GLY A 34 4.67 22.74 -18.15
N ILE A 35 3.98 22.82 -17.01
CA ILE A 35 2.64 23.43 -16.89
C ILE A 35 2.58 24.39 -15.70
N ALA A 36 1.63 25.33 -15.72
CA ALA A 36 1.41 26.28 -14.62
C ALA A 36 0.89 25.58 -13.36
N GLU A 37 1.13 26.19 -12.18
CA GLU A 37 0.70 25.65 -10.89
C GLU A 37 -0.82 25.44 -10.83
N GLU A 38 -1.60 26.41 -11.31
CA GLU A 38 -3.06 26.35 -11.30
C GLU A 38 -3.57 25.16 -12.12
N GLU A 39 -2.87 24.83 -13.21
CA GLU A 39 -3.18 23.69 -14.06
C GLU A 39 -2.88 22.36 -13.36
N VAL A 40 -1.78 22.27 -12.59
CA VAL A 40 -1.49 21.10 -11.73
C VAL A 40 -2.62 20.90 -10.73
N ILE A 41 -2.96 21.94 -9.97
CA ILE A 41 -4.01 21.89 -8.94
C ILE A 41 -5.35 21.47 -9.56
N ARG A 42 -5.72 22.08 -10.69
CA ARG A 42 -6.96 21.78 -11.43
C ARG A 42 -7.00 20.30 -11.86
N ARG A 43 -5.91 19.77 -12.43
CA ARG A 43 -5.81 18.36 -12.87
C ARG A 43 -5.90 17.40 -11.69
N ILE A 44 -5.18 17.66 -10.59
CA ILE A 44 -5.29 16.85 -9.37
C ILE A 44 -6.73 16.85 -8.85
N GLY A 45 -7.39 18.00 -8.82
CA GLY A 45 -8.80 18.12 -8.42
C GLY A 45 -9.72 17.26 -9.28
N GLN A 46 -9.54 17.27 -10.61
CA GLN A 46 -10.32 16.43 -11.53
C GLN A 46 -10.06 14.93 -11.32
N LEU A 47 -8.81 14.54 -11.08
CA LEU A 47 -8.43 13.16 -10.79
C LEU A 47 -9.00 12.68 -9.44
N LYS A 48 -9.06 13.56 -8.44
CA LYS A 48 -9.73 13.29 -7.14
C LYS A 48 -11.24 13.14 -7.31
N ALA A 49 -11.91 14.09 -7.99
CA ALA A 49 -13.34 14.05 -8.23
C ALA A 49 -13.79 12.78 -8.97
N LYS A 50 -12.92 12.25 -9.84
CA LYS A 50 -13.15 10.98 -10.58
C LYS A 50 -12.70 9.75 -9.81
N GLY A 51 -12.25 9.86 -8.56
CA GLY A 51 -11.83 8.74 -7.72
C GLY A 51 -10.59 7.99 -8.22
N LEU A 52 -9.79 8.61 -9.10
CA LEU A 52 -8.49 8.07 -9.53
C LEU A 52 -7.43 8.32 -8.45
N ILE A 53 -7.39 9.52 -7.89
CA ILE A 53 -6.60 9.84 -6.69
C ILE A 53 -7.54 9.82 -5.49
N ARG A 54 -7.26 8.98 -4.50
CA ARG A 54 -8.07 8.90 -3.28
C ARG A 54 -7.64 9.92 -2.22
N GLN A 55 -6.33 10.11 -2.08
CA GLN A 55 -5.73 10.95 -1.06
C GLN A 55 -4.28 11.26 -1.44
N ILE A 56 -3.79 12.46 -1.13
CA ILE A 56 -2.38 12.82 -1.09
C ILE A 56 -1.99 13.01 0.38
N GLY A 57 -0.98 12.30 0.83
CA GLY A 57 -0.57 12.34 2.24
C GLY A 57 0.61 11.41 2.56
N PRO A 58 0.98 11.29 3.84
CA PRO A 58 2.11 10.50 4.28
C PRO A 58 1.82 9.00 4.24
N VAL A 59 2.85 8.22 3.96
CA VAL A 59 2.87 6.76 4.14
C VAL A 59 3.83 6.48 5.28
N PHE A 60 3.28 6.19 6.46
CA PHE A 60 4.07 5.92 7.66
C PHE A 60 4.51 4.46 7.75
N ASN A 61 5.63 4.24 8.44
CA ASN A 61 6.03 2.93 8.91
C ASN A 61 5.23 2.60 10.19
N ALA A 62 4.25 1.70 10.08
CA ALA A 62 3.37 1.33 11.18
C ALA A 62 4.13 0.89 12.44
N ALA A 63 5.20 0.10 12.29
CA ALA A 63 6.00 -0.36 13.42
C ALA A 63 6.66 0.80 14.17
N SER A 64 7.20 1.79 13.45
CA SER A 64 7.77 3.01 14.05
C SER A 64 6.77 3.84 14.81
N LEU A 65 5.47 3.69 14.53
CA LEU A 65 4.37 4.34 15.24
C LEU A 65 3.77 3.47 16.35
N GLY A 66 4.39 2.33 16.68
CA GLY A 66 3.90 1.41 17.71
C GLY A 66 2.71 0.56 17.25
N TYR A 67 2.60 0.24 15.95
CA TYR A 67 1.58 -0.66 15.42
C TYR A 67 2.19 -1.96 14.87
N ARG A 68 1.54 -3.09 15.19
CA ARG A 68 1.80 -4.39 14.58
C ARG A 68 0.89 -4.58 13.38
N THR A 69 1.43 -5.07 12.27
CA THR A 69 0.64 -5.33 11.05
C THR A 69 0.75 -6.78 10.62
N THR A 70 -0.35 -7.35 10.13
CA THR A 70 -0.37 -8.70 9.57
C THR A 70 -1.39 -8.83 8.44
N LEU A 71 -1.15 -9.79 7.55
CA LEU A 71 -2.17 -10.24 6.63
C LEU A 71 -3.00 -11.30 7.34
N VAL A 72 -4.32 -11.17 7.24
CA VAL A 72 -5.29 -12.08 7.83
C VAL A 72 -6.03 -12.77 6.70
N ALA A 73 -6.18 -14.09 6.83
CA ALA A 73 -7.03 -14.90 5.97
C ALA A 73 -8.14 -15.53 6.80
N MET A 74 -9.35 -15.54 6.25
CA MET A 74 -10.52 -16.18 6.84
C MET A 74 -11.20 -17.09 5.83
N ARG A 75 -11.75 -18.19 6.35
CA ARG A 75 -12.79 -18.96 5.67
C ARG A 75 -14.15 -18.49 6.20
N VAL A 76 -15.02 -18.05 5.30
CA VAL A 76 -16.37 -17.58 5.62
C VAL A 76 -17.35 -18.19 4.64
N ALA A 77 -18.46 -18.74 5.14
CA ALA A 77 -19.55 -19.20 4.28
C ALA A 77 -20.03 -18.09 3.33
N GLU A 78 -20.28 -18.42 2.06
CA GLU A 78 -20.61 -17.43 1.02
C GLU A 78 -21.80 -16.54 1.39
N ALA A 79 -22.87 -17.14 1.95
CA ALA A 79 -24.06 -16.43 2.42
C ALA A 79 -23.79 -15.38 3.52
N ARG A 80 -22.57 -15.36 4.08
CA ARG A 80 -22.15 -14.45 5.16
C ARG A 80 -21.08 -13.46 4.75
N LEU A 81 -20.54 -13.58 3.54
CA LEU A 81 -19.45 -12.72 3.06
C LEU A 81 -19.82 -11.23 3.12
N ASP A 82 -21.05 -10.86 2.77
CA ASP A 82 -21.46 -9.45 2.79
C ASP A 82 -21.50 -8.88 4.22
N LYS A 83 -22.01 -9.65 5.19
CA LYS A 83 -21.98 -9.27 6.61
C LYS A 83 -20.55 -9.20 7.15
N ALA A 84 -19.70 -10.15 6.74
CA ALA A 84 -18.30 -10.14 7.12
C ALA A 84 -17.57 -8.90 6.56
N ALA A 85 -17.83 -8.59 5.29
CA ALA A 85 -17.28 -7.42 4.61
C ALA A 85 -17.68 -6.11 5.30
N GLU A 86 -18.92 -5.98 5.79
CA GLU A 86 -19.36 -4.80 6.55
C GLU A 86 -18.56 -4.61 7.85
N ILE A 87 -18.42 -5.68 8.64
CA ILE A 87 -17.64 -5.66 9.89
C ILE A 87 -16.19 -5.27 9.62
N ILE A 88 -15.56 -5.91 8.62
CA ILE A 88 -14.17 -5.64 8.24
C ILE A 88 -14.02 -4.22 7.67
N ARG A 89 -14.99 -3.74 6.89
CA ARG A 89 -14.97 -2.39 6.32
C ARG A 89 -14.93 -1.32 7.41
N ASN A 90 -15.69 -1.51 8.47
CA ASN A 90 -15.81 -0.54 9.56
C ASN A 90 -14.65 -0.61 10.57
N HIS A 91 -13.79 -1.62 10.49
CA HIS A 91 -12.66 -1.76 11.40
C HIS A 91 -11.56 -0.71 11.13
N PRO A 92 -11.16 0.12 12.11
CA PRO A 92 -10.22 1.22 11.89
C PRO A 92 -8.79 0.74 11.54
N GLY A 93 -8.40 -0.41 12.06
CA GLY A 93 -7.11 -1.04 11.77
C GLY A 93 -7.02 -1.76 10.42
N VAL A 94 -8.13 -1.90 9.67
CA VAL A 94 -8.10 -2.59 8.37
C VAL A 94 -7.82 -1.58 7.26
N SER A 95 -6.74 -1.80 6.50
CA SER A 95 -6.40 -0.97 5.33
C SER A 95 -7.00 -1.50 4.03
N HIS A 96 -6.86 -2.79 3.80
CA HIS A 96 -7.26 -3.48 2.58
C HIS A 96 -8.07 -4.70 2.94
N ALA A 97 -9.17 -4.94 2.26
CA ALA A 97 -9.98 -6.14 2.41
C ALA A 97 -10.52 -6.57 1.04
N TYR A 98 -10.32 -7.83 0.70
CA TYR A 98 -10.72 -8.40 -0.57
C TYR A 98 -11.36 -9.77 -0.37
N GLU A 99 -12.34 -10.05 -1.21
CA GLU A 99 -12.71 -11.41 -1.53
C GLU A 99 -11.69 -11.97 -2.53
N ARG A 100 -11.30 -13.23 -2.36
CA ARG A 100 -10.43 -13.93 -3.30
C ARG A 100 -11.00 -15.29 -3.67
N ASP A 101 -10.78 -15.69 -4.91
CA ASP A 101 -11.16 -17.02 -5.42
C ASP A 101 -10.23 -18.10 -4.83
N HIS A 102 -10.55 -18.54 -3.61
CA HIS A 102 -9.82 -19.55 -2.87
C HIS A 102 -10.67 -20.08 -1.70
N HIS A 103 -10.32 -21.25 -1.14
CA HIS A 103 -10.98 -21.80 0.05
C HIS A 103 -11.03 -20.76 1.19
N PHE A 104 -9.89 -20.21 1.60
CA PHE A 104 -9.86 -18.97 2.38
C PHE A 104 -10.25 -17.81 1.47
N ASN A 105 -11.50 -17.36 1.56
CA ASN A 105 -12.12 -16.45 0.61
C ASN A 105 -12.13 -14.98 1.05
N LEU A 106 -11.81 -14.67 2.32
CA LEU A 106 -11.74 -13.30 2.83
C LEU A 106 -10.32 -12.97 3.32
N TRP A 107 -9.70 -11.97 2.70
CA TRP A 107 -8.32 -11.56 2.98
C TRP A 107 -8.25 -10.08 3.31
N PHE A 108 -7.58 -9.73 4.40
CA PHE A 108 -7.42 -8.32 4.77
C PHE A 108 -6.13 -8.04 5.54
N THR A 109 -5.62 -6.83 5.40
CA THR A 109 -4.45 -6.37 6.17
C THR A 109 -4.92 -5.62 7.41
N LEU A 110 -4.53 -6.12 8.58
CA LEU A 110 -4.88 -5.58 9.88
C LEU A 110 -3.65 -4.93 10.53
N ALA A 111 -3.83 -3.72 11.03
CA ALA A 111 -2.90 -3.01 11.90
C ALA A 111 -3.56 -2.84 13.28
N VAL A 112 -2.83 -3.19 14.35
CA VAL A 112 -3.26 -2.95 15.73
C VAL A 112 -2.16 -2.21 16.50
N PRO A 113 -2.52 -1.36 17.47
CA PRO A 113 -1.54 -0.82 18.41
C PRO A 113 -0.79 -1.96 19.13
N ALA A 114 0.51 -1.79 19.39
CA ALA A 114 1.36 -2.82 20.02
C ALA A 114 0.86 -3.25 21.41
N ARG A 115 0.15 -2.36 22.12
CA ARG A 115 -0.51 -2.64 23.41
C ARG A 115 -1.74 -3.56 23.32
N VAL A 116 -2.28 -3.79 22.12
CA VAL A 116 -3.43 -4.66 21.88
C VAL A 116 -2.95 -5.97 21.31
N GLU A 117 -3.30 -7.09 21.95
CA GLU A 117 -2.95 -8.42 21.47
C GLU A 117 -3.69 -8.76 20.16
N MET A 118 -2.91 -9.16 19.14
CA MET A 118 -3.40 -9.43 17.78
C MET A 118 -4.46 -10.53 17.79
N GLU A 119 -4.22 -11.61 18.53
CA GLU A 119 -5.08 -12.77 18.65
C GLU A 119 -6.41 -12.41 19.31
N ALA A 120 -6.40 -11.56 20.33
CA ALA A 120 -7.62 -11.08 20.98
C ALA A 120 -8.47 -10.24 20.00
N GLU A 121 -7.82 -9.36 19.23
CA GLU A 121 -8.51 -8.55 18.23
C GLU A 121 -9.10 -9.41 17.09
N LEU A 122 -8.39 -10.46 16.68
CA LEU A 122 -8.89 -11.40 15.68
C LEU A 122 -10.09 -12.19 16.18
N GLN A 123 -10.10 -12.63 17.44
CA GLN A 123 -11.26 -13.29 18.02
C GLN A 123 -12.48 -12.36 18.07
N ARG A 124 -12.27 -11.08 18.42
CA ARG A 124 -13.31 -10.04 18.41
C ARG A 124 -13.94 -9.85 17.02
N LEU A 125 -13.16 -10.00 15.95
CA LEU A 125 -13.65 -9.97 14.57
C LEU A 125 -14.30 -11.30 14.17
N ALA A 126 -13.66 -12.43 14.46
CA ALA A 126 -14.06 -13.75 14.00
C ALA A 126 -15.43 -14.19 14.56
N GLY A 127 -15.73 -13.86 15.82
CA GLY A 127 -17.00 -14.23 16.46
C GLY A 127 -18.25 -13.69 15.75
N PRO A 128 -18.41 -12.35 15.59
CA PRO A 128 -19.52 -11.77 14.85
C PRO A 128 -19.57 -12.20 13.36
N ILE A 129 -18.40 -12.38 12.74
CA ILE A 129 -18.28 -12.91 11.37
C ILE A 129 -18.70 -14.40 11.33
N LYS A 130 -18.66 -15.11 12.46
CA LYS A 130 -18.55 -16.58 12.60
C LYS A 130 -17.71 -17.16 11.46
N ALA A 131 -16.46 -16.73 11.40
CA ALA A 131 -15.48 -17.32 10.50
C ALA A 131 -15.26 -18.78 10.89
N GLU A 132 -15.26 -19.69 9.91
CA GLU A 132 -14.99 -21.11 10.12
C GLU A 132 -13.54 -21.33 10.53
N THR A 133 -12.65 -20.48 10.00
CA THR A 133 -11.21 -20.52 10.26
C THR A 133 -10.63 -19.12 10.08
N VAL A 134 -9.65 -18.76 10.90
CA VAL A 134 -8.90 -17.50 10.83
C VAL A 134 -7.44 -17.75 11.18
N PHE A 135 -6.53 -17.13 10.45
CA PHE A 135 -5.10 -17.14 10.78
C PHE A 135 -4.39 -15.89 10.29
N THR A 136 -3.21 -15.63 10.86
CA THR A 136 -2.33 -14.53 10.49
C THR A 136 -1.13 -15.01 9.69
N LEU A 137 -0.60 -14.11 8.86
CA LEU A 137 0.57 -14.31 8.02
C LEU A 137 1.48 -13.08 8.19
N PRO A 138 2.19 -12.96 9.33
CA PRO A 138 3.09 -11.84 9.56
C PRO A 138 4.22 -11.85 8.52
N ALA A 139 4.58 -10.67 8.03
CA ALA A 139 5.67 -10.53 7.08
C ALA A 139 7.02 -10.56 7.81
N LEU A 140 7.97 -11.31 7.26
CA LEU A 140 9.32 -11.48 7.78
C LEU A 140 10.32 -10.60 7.02
N ARG A 141 10.19 -10.56 5.69
CA ARG A 141 11.08 -9.81 4.80
C ARG A 141 10.28 -9.10 3.72
N LEU A 142 10.72 -7.89 3.40
CA LEU A 142 10.18 -7.09 2.31
C LEU A 142 11.16 -7.10 1.14
N PHE A 143 10.66 -7.45 -0.05
CA PHE A 143 11.40 -7.34 -1.32
C PHE A 143 10.90 -6.20 -2.19
N LYS A 144 9.60 -5.87 -2.13
CA LYS A 144 9.00 -4.75 -2.89
C LYS A 144 7.74 -4.23 -2.20
N LEU A 145 7.59 -2.90 -2.14
CA LEU A 145 6.40 -2.21 -1.59
C LEU A 145 5.76 -1.25 -2.61
N ARG A 146 6.14 -1.31 -3.88
CA ARG A 146 5.78 -0.31 -4.90
C ARG A 146 5.32 -0.93 -6.20
N ALA A 147 4.18 -0.47 -6.68
CA ALA A 147 3.83 -0.56 -8.09
C ALA A 147 4.17 0.77 -8.77
N TYR A 148 4.89 0.71 -9.88
CA TYR A 148 4.92 1.81 -10.84
C TYR A 148 4.02 1.43 -12.00
N PHE A 149 2.91 2.14 -12.15
CA PHE A 149 1.98 1.96 -13.27
C PHE A 149 2.20 3.09 -14.27
N GLY A 150 3.32 3.04 -14.99
CA GLY A 150 3.54 3.87 -16.17
C GLY A 150 2.88 3.24 -17.39
N SER A 151 2.34 4.03 -18.31
CA SER A 151 2.00 3.52 -19.64
C SER A 151 3.26 3.33 -20.47
N ASP A 152 3.26 2.33 -21.34
CA ASP A 152 4.32 2.04 -22.31
C ASP A 152 4.87 3.31 -22.97
N GLY A 153 6.19 3.46 -22.98
CA GLY A 153 6.87 4.35 -23.92
C GLY A 153 7.98 5.24 -23.38
N ASP A 154 7.86 5.86 -22.22
CA ASP A 154 8.77 6.97 -21.87
C ASP A 154 9.54 6.77 -20.56
N GLY A 155 10.86 6.70 -20.71
CA GLY A 155 11.84 7.06 -19.69
C GLY A 155 12.12 5.98 -18.64
N GLN A 156 13.29 5.36 -18.77
CA GLN A 156 13.94 4.57 -17.73
C GLN A 156 14.16 5.44 -16.47
N SER A 157 13.15 5.56 -15.61
CA SER A 157 13.43 5.74 -14.19
C SER A 157 13.88 4.36 -13.73
N ALA A 158 15.19 4.21 -13.53
CA ALA A 158 15.79 3.02 -12.96
C ALA A 158 14.95 2.60 -11.76
N MET A 159 14.35 1.41 -11.84
CA MET A 159 13.71 0.79 -10.70
C MET A 159 14.79 0.64 -9.64
N GLU A 160 14.81 1.53 -8.64
CA GLU A 160 15.51 1.25 -7.40
C GLU A 160 14.78 0.06 -6.78
N THR A 161 15.23 -1.15 -7.12
CA THR A 161 14.92 -2.34 -6.36
C THR A 161 15.45 -2.09 -4.96
N GLU A 162 14.56 -1.81 -4.02
CA GLU A 162 14.90 -1.74 -2.60
C GLU A 162 15.61 -3.05 -2.24
N ALA A 163 16.76 -2.96 -1.57
CA ALA A 163 17.44 -4.14 -1.07
C ALA A 163 16.49 -4.92 -0.15
N PRO A 164 16.51 -6.27 -0.17
CA PRO A 164 15.69 -7.05 0.74
C PRO A 164 15.95 -6.60 2.18
N SER A 165 14.89 -6.21 2.88
CA SER A 165 14.99 -5.73 4.25
C SER A 165 14.16 -6.61 5.16
N ASP A 166 14.79 -7.14 6.20
CA ASP A 166 14.07 -7.80 7.28
C ASP A 166 13.12 -6.79 7.95
N ILE A 167 11.91 -7.23 8.28
CA ILE A 167 10.90 -6.36 8.89
C ILE A 167 11.19 -6.31 10.39
N ILE A 168 12.10 -5.40 10.76
CA ILE A 168 12.41 -5.10 12.16
C ILE A 168 11.30 -4.23 12.71
N SER A 169 10.54 -4.76 13.67
CA SER A 169 9.46 -4.05 14.34
C SER A 169 10.01 -3.27 15.52
N GLN A 170 10.52 -2.06 15.28
CA GLN A 170 10.93 -1.15 16.36
C GLN A 170 10.12 0.13 16.31
N GLU A 171 9.56 0.49 17.47
CA GLU A 171 8.91 1.76 17.70
C GLU A 171 9.97 2.87 17.73
N ALA A 172 9.70 3.96 17.02
CA ALA A 172 10.62 5.10 17.00
C ALA A 172 10.41 5.97 18.25
N GLN A 173 11.48 6.61 18.70
CA GLN A 173 11.35 7.68 19.70
C GLN A 173 10.75 8.92 19.03
N LEU A 174 9.46 9.16 19.31
CA LEU A 174 8.70 10.30 18.79
C LEU A 174 8.60 11.40 19.84
N SER A 175 9.08 12.59 19.49
CA SER A 175 8.88 13.79 20.30
C SER A 175 7.40 14.21 20.36
N PRO A 176 6.99 15.08 21.31
CA PRO A 176 5.63 15.64 21.30
C PRO A 176 5.30 16.41 20.01
N VAL A 177 6.29 17.00 19.35
CA VAL A 177 6.12 17.67 18.06
C VAL A 177 5.89 16.65 16.95
N ASP A 178 6.66 15.55 16.93
CA ASP A 178 6.47 14.45 15.97
C ASP A 178 5.04 13.92 16.03
N ARG A 179 4.54 13.62 17.23
CA ARG A 179 3.20 13.05 17.42
C ARG A 179 2.11 13.98 16.90
N ARG A 180 2.20 15.28 17.21
CA ARG A 180 1.25 16.29 16.71
C ARG A 180 1.25 16.39 15.19
N ILE A 181 2.43 16.43 14.57
CA ILE A 181 2.56 16.46 13.11
C ILE A 181 2.00 15.19 12.48
N ILE A 182 2.37 14.01 13.00
CA ILE A 182 1.90 12.72 12.47
C ILE A 182 0.37 12.63 12.52
N ASN A 183 -0.25 13.04 13.63
CA ASN A 183 -1.70 13.00 13.77
C ASN A 183 -2.41 13.96 12.78
N GLU A 184 -1.86 15.16 12.57
CA GLU A 184 -2.44 16.15 11.66
C GLU A 184 -2.23 15.80 10.17
N LEU A 185 -1.02 15.34 9.83
CA LEU A 185 -0.60 15.11 8.44
C LEU A 185 -1.33 13.95 7.75
N GLN A 186 -2.02 13.09 8.52
CA GLN A 186 -2.78 11.94 7.97
C GLN A 186 -4.09 12.33 7.27
N GLN A 187 -4.42 13.61 7.26
CA GLN A 187 -5.52 14.16 6.47
C GLN A 187 -5.16 14.24 4.98
N ASP A 188 -6.14 14.55 4.13
CA ASP A 188 -5.87 14.76 2.70
C ASP A 188 -5.26 16.16 2.50
N LEU A 189 -4.26 16.27 1.63
CA LEU A 189 -3.58 17.53 1.38
C LEU A 189 -4.53 18.54 0.67
N PRO A 190 -4.66 19.78 1.18
CA PRO A 190 -5.41 20.84 0.53
C PRO A 190 -4.90 21.13 -0.88
N LEU A 191 -5.80 21.43 -1.81
CA LEU A 191 -5.48 21.79 -3.19
C LEU A 191 -5.38 23.32 -3.35
N VAL A 192 -4.45 23.91 -2.62
CA VAL A 192 -4.13 25.36 -2.63
C VAL A 192 -2.62 25.54 -2.80
N PRO A 193 -2.12 26.68 -3.32
CA PRO A 193 -0.70 26.87 -3.65
C PRO A 193 0.27 26.56 -2.50
N ARG A 194 -0.09 26.94 -1.26
CA ARG A 194 0.72 26.74 -0.05
C ARG A 194 0.04 25.85 0.98
N PRO A 195 -0.11 24.54 0.70
CA PRO A 195 -0.96 23.67 1.50
C PRO A 195 -0.39 23.38 2.90
N PHE A 196 0.92 23.52 3.09
CA PHE A 196 1.56 23.28 4.38
C PHE A 196 1.46 24.46 5.35
N VAL A 197 1.18 25.67 4.86
CA VAL A 197 0.91 26.84 5.73
C VAL A 197 -0.35 26.59 6.56
N GLU A 198 -1.43 26.13 5.93
CA GLU A 198 -2.68 25.85 6.66
C GLU A 198 -2.47 24.78 7.73
N ILE A 199 -1.67 23.76 7.43
CA ILE A 199 -1.36 22.68 8.36
C ILE A 199 -0.50 23.19 9.52
N SER A 200 0.56 23.96 9.23
CA SER A 200 1.46 24.49 10.26
C SER A 200 0.74 25.48 11.18
N VAL A 201 -0.14 26.33 10.65
CA VAL A 201 -0.96 27.27 11.43
C VAL A 201 -1.87 26.53 12.40
N ARG A 202 -2.56 25.45 11.99
CA ARG A 202 -3.39 24.64 12.90
C ARG A 202 -2.58 24.00 14.03
N LEU A 203 -1.31 23.72 13.79
CA LEU A 203 -0.38 23.19 14.79
C LEU A 203 0.29 24.28 15.65
N GLY A 204 0.06 25.56 15.36
CA GLY A 204 0.78 26.67 16.00
C GLY A 204 2.28 26.65 15.70
N MET A 205 2.66 26.24 14.49
CA MET A 205 4.04 26.07 14.05
C MET A 205 4.40 26.97 12.87
N ASP A 206 5.64 27.45 12.87
CA ASP A 206 6.25 28.03 11.68
C ASP A 206 6.36 26.99 10.56
N GLU A 207 6.13 27.43 9.31
CA GLU A 207 6.10 26.55 8.13
C GLU A 207 7.47 25.89 7.86
N GLU A 208 8.58 26.63 7.98
CA GLU A 208 9.92 26.08 7.74
C GLU A 208 10.24 25.00 8.77
N LYS A 209 9.93 25.26 10.05
CA LYS A 209 10.09 24.27 11.11
C LYS A 209 9.23 23.04 10.88
N PHE A 210 7.98 23.22 10.45
CA PHE A 210 7.08 22.13 10.12
C PHE A 210 7.63 21.26 8.97
N LEU A 211 8.07 21.88 7.87
CA LEU A 211 8.64 21.17 6.73
C LEU A 211 9.94 20.45 7.09
N ALA A 212 10.82 21.10 7.86
CA ALA A 212 12.04 20.49 8.38
C ALA A 212 11.74 19.25 9.24
N GLN A 213 10.70 19.30 10.07
CA GLN A 213 10.27 18.16 10.87
C GLN A 213 9.70 17.03 10.00
N CYS A 214 8.93 17.36 8.96
CA CYS A 214 8.45 16.36 7.99
C CYS A 214 9.62 15.67 7.26
N GLN A 215 10.66 16.42 6.88
CA GLN A 215 11.87 15.86 6.30
C GLN A 215 12.66 14.99 7.30
N SER A 216 12.71 15.38 8.58
CA SER A 216 13.27 14.56 9.65
C SER A 216 12.52 13.23 9.84
N LEU A 217 11.19 13.23 9.69
CA LEU A 217 10.40 12.00 9.73
C LEU A 217 10.71 11.08 8.53
N LEU A 218 10.99 11.64 7.36
CA LEU A 218 11.44 10.89 6.18
C LEU A 218 12.84 10.30 6.38
N SER A 219 13.80 11.09 6.86
CA SER A 219 15.18 10.63 7.05
C SER A 219 15.30 9.54 8.13
N ARG A 220 14.46 9.62 9.18
CA ARG A 220 14.34 8.58 10.21
C ARG A 220 13.51 7.37 9.78
N SER A 221 13.00 7.33 8.55
CA SER A 221 12.12 6.26 8.03
C SER A 221 10.82 6.04 8.84
N VAL A 222 10.45 7.00 9.70
CA VAL A 222 9.14 7.02 10.38
C VAL A 222 8.05 7.26 9.33
N MET A 223 8.28 8.25 8.47
CA MET A 223 7.56 8.43 7.22
C MET A 223 8.38 7.76 6.11
N ARG A 224 7.77 6.86 5.34
CA ARG A 224 8.45 6.23 4.19
C ARG A 224 8.44 7.14 2.97
N ARG A 225 7.33 7.84 2.77
CA ARG A 225 7.15 8.82 1.68
C ARG A 225 5.94 9.71 1.94
N PHE A 226 5.85 10.77 1.16
CA PHE A 226 4.65 11.58 1.01
C PHE A 226 4.17 11.50 -0.44
N GLY A 227 2.90 11.18 -0.68
CA GLY A 227 2.39 11.00 -2.04
C GLY A 227 0.94 10.52 -2.15
N ALA A 228 0.49 10.32 -3.37
CA ALA A 228 -0.88 9.93 -3.70
C ALA A 228 -1.14 8.43 -3.52
N ALA A 229 -2.36 8.11 -3.06
CA ALA A 229 -2.95 6.78 -3.17
C ALA A 229 -3.87 6.73 -4.40
N VAL A 230 -3.55 5.87 -5.37
CA VAL A 230 -4.22 5.80 -6.68
C VAL A 230 -5.15 4.59 -6.78
N ASN A 231 -6.20 4.68 -7.61
CA ASN A 231 -7.14 3.60 -7.91
C ASN A 231 -6.77 2.83 -9.19
N HIS A 232 -6.15 1.66 -9.02
CA HIS A 232 -5.50 0.92 -10.11
C HIS A 232 -6.51 0.21 -11.03
N ARG A 233 -7.67 -0.23 -10.51
CA ARG A 233 -8.74 -0.80 -11.34
C ARG A 233 -9.24 0.21 -12.38
N ARG A 234 -9.30 1.49 -12.01
CA ARG A 234 -9.66 2.58 -12.94
C ARG A 234 -8.52 2.99 -13.88
N ALA A 235 -7.29 2.52 -13.64
CA ALA A 235 -6.12 2.77 -14.46
C ALA A 235 -5.85 1.69 -15.53
N GLY A 236 -6.73 0.68 -15.65
CA GLY A 236 -6.68 -0.34 -16.72
C GLY A 236 -6.23 -1.74 -16.30
N PHE A 237 -5.85 -1.95 -15.03
CA PHE A 237 -5.49 -3.28 -14.50
C PHE A 237 -6.71 -3.99 -13.93
N ALA A 238 -7.42 -4.72 -14.79
CA ALA A 238 -8.64 -5.44 -14.41
C ALA A 238 -8.32 -6.66 -13.53
N ALA A 239 -7.25 -7.39 -13.82
CA ALA A 239 -6.84 -8.56 -13.07
C ALA A 239 -5.83 -8.22 -11.96
N ASN A 240 -6.10 -8.72 -10.76
CA ASN A 240 -5.29 -8.49 -9.57
C ASN A 240 -5.16 -9.81 -8.80
N ALA A 241 -3.97 -10.39 -8.75
CA ALA A 241 -3.75 -11.69 -8.13
C ALA A 241 -2.73 -11.58 -6.99
N MET A 242 -3.03 -12.20 -5.86
CA MET A 242 -2.03 -12.51 -4.85
C MET A 242 -1.52 -13.90 -5.17
N THR A 243 -0.28 -13.99 -5.65
CA THR A 243 0.35 -15.28 -5.96
C THR A 243 1.30 -15.64 -4.83
N CYS A 244 1.21 -16.88 -4.36
CA CYS A 244 1.97 -17.35 -3.21
C CYS A 244 2.71 -18.63 -3.56
N TRP A 245 4.02 -18.67 -3.31
CA TRP A 245 4.90 -19.82 -3.57
C TRP A 245 5.37 -20.46 -2.27
N SER A 246 5.50 -21.78 -2.29
CA SER A 246 6.17 -22.56 -1.27
C SER A 246 7.66 -22.61 -1.62
N THR A 247 8.45 -21.81 -0.92
CA THR A 247 9.84 -21.53 -1.29
C THR A 247 10.80 -22.04 -0.22
N PRO A 248 11.77 -22.91 -0.55
CA PRO A 248 12.81 -23.31 0.39
C PRO A 248 13.62 -22.11 0.91
N PRO A 249 14.09 -22.13 2.17
CA PRO A 249 14.81 -21.00 2.78
C PRO A 249 16.01 -20.52 1.96
N GLU A 250 16.73 -21.43 1.30
CA GLU A 250 17.91 -21.12 0.47
C GLU A 250 17.57 -20.41 -0.85
N LYS A 251 16.31 -20.50 -1.31
CA LYS A 251 15.85 -19.87 -2.56
C LYS A 251 15.08 -18.57 -2.34
N ILE A 252 14.65 -18.28 -1.11
CA ILE A 252 13.69 -17.21 -0.82
C ILE A 252 14.19 -15.84 -1.27
N VAL A 253 15.47 -15.52 -1.02
CA VAL A 253 16.05 -14.21 -1.33
C VAL A 253 16.14 -14.03 -2.83
N ALA A 254 16.69 -15.01 -3.54
CA ALA A 254 16.86 -14.96 -5.00
C ALA A 254 15.51 -14.88 -5.72
N ALA A 255 14.53 -15.71 -5.33
CA ALA A 255 13.18 -15.69 -5.90
C ALA A 255 12.45 -14.37 -5.58
N GLY A 256 12.56 -13.87 -4.35
CA GLY A 256 11.95 -12.60 -3.94
C GLY A 256 12.50 -11.40 -4.70
N GLN A 257 13.82 -11.32 -4.90
CA GLN A 257 14.46 -10.28 -5.71
C GLN A 257 14.03 -10.35 -7.19
N LYS A 258 13.97 -11.56 -7.75
CA LYS A 258 13.50 -11.78 -9.13
C LYS A 258 12.05 -11.32 -9.31
N LEU A 259 11.16 -11.68 -8.38
CA LEU A 259 9.78 -11.18 -8.39
C LEU A 259 9.73 -9.66 -8.24
N ALA A 260 10.56 -9.09 -7.37
CA ALA A 260 10.58 -7.67 -7.13
C ALA A 260 11.00 -6.84 -8.35
N SER A 261 11.80 -7.40 -9.27
CA SER A 261 12.22 -6.71 -10.49
C SER A 261 11.16 -6.65 -11.59
N LEU A 262 10.11 -7.48 -11.51
CA LEU A 262 9.02 -7.48 -12.50
C LEU A 262 8.14 -6.24 -12.35
N ARG A 263 7.72 -5.65 -13.48
CA ARG A 263 6.91 -4.42 -13.48
C ARG A 263 5.50 -4.67 -12.97
N GLU A 264 4.98 -5.85 -13.25
CA GLU A 264 3.65 -6.35 -12.96
C GLU A 264 3.50 -6.71 -11.46
N VAL A 265 4.62 -6.92 -10.77
CA VAL A 265 4.66 -7.13 -9.31
C VAL A 265 4.67 -5.78 -8.60
N SER A 266 3.65 -5.51 -7.80
CA SER A 266 3.59 -4.30 -6.96
C SER A 266 4.15 -4.49 -5.56
N HIS A 267 3.97 -5.67 -4.99
CA HIS A 267 4.38 -5.97 -3.63
C HIS A 267 4.96 -7.38 -3.59
N CYS A 268 6.06 -7.56 -2.87
CA CYS A 268 6.70 -8.85 -2.70
C CYS A 268 7.20 -9.00 -1.26
N TYR A 269 6.76 -10.06 -0.57
CA TYR A 269 7.06 -10.33 0.84
C TYR A 269 7.38 -11.79 1.08
N GLU A 270 8.29 -12.04 2.00
CA GLU A 270 8.33 -13.30 2.74
C GLU A 270 7.41 -13.20 3.96
N ARG A 271 6.66 -14.26 4.26
CA ARG A 271 5.76 -14.34 5.40
C ARG A 271 5.95 -15.66 6.16
N LYS A 272 5.65 -15.62 7.46
CA LYS A 272 5.61 -16.82 8.30
C LYS A 272 4.48 -17.74 7.84
N THR A 273 4.76 -19.03 7.76
CA THR A 273 3.80 -20.09 7.42
C THR A 273 3.10 -20.62 8.66
N ASN A 274 2.06 -21.42 8.46
CA ASN A 274 1.37 -22.16 9.52
C ASN A 274 0.79 -23.47 8.93
N PRO A 275 0.27 -24.41 9.76
CA PRO A 275 -0.26 -25.69 9.26
C PRO A 275 -1.39 -25.59 8.23
N LEU A 276 -2.15 -24.48 8.21
CA LEU A 276 -3.23 -24.21 7.27
C LEU A 276 -2.74 -23.50 6.00
N TRP A 277 -1.54 -22.91 6.03
CA TRP A 277 -0.99 -22.13 4.93
C TRP A 277 0.54 -22.28 4.83
N ARG A 278 0.97 -23.09 3.86
CA ARG A 278 2.39 -23.45 3.65
C ARG A 278 3.19 -22.47 2.77
N TYR A 279 2.53 -21.58 2.04
CA TYR A 279 3.21 -20.66 1.12
C TYR A 279 3.84 -19.50 1.89
N ASN A 280 5.13 -19.22 1.66
CA ASN A 280 5.92 -18.22 2.38
C ASN A 280 6.33 -17.02 1.51
N LEU A 281 6.36 -17.14 0.18
CA LEU A 281 6.70 -16.03 -0.72
C LEU A 281 5.44 -15.49 -1.39
N PHE A 282 5.15 -14.21 -1.22
CA PHE A 282 3.92 -13.57 -1.71
C PHE A 282 4.26 -12.48 -2.70
N ALA A 283 3.62 -12.48 -3.87
CA ALA A 283 3.67 -11.36 -4.81
C ALA A 283 2.28 -10.91 -5.25
N MET A 284 2.05 -9.59 -5.27
CA MET A 284 0.85 -8.98 -5.84
C MET A 284 1.07 -8.68 -7.32
N LEU A 285 0.49 -9.50 -8.19
CA LEU A 285 0.52 -9.35 -9.66
C LEU A 285 -0.67 -8.53 -10.16
N HIS A 286 -0.40 -7.67 -11.13
CA HIS A 286 -1.38 -6.85 -11.81
C HIS A 286 -1.22 -6.97 -13.33
N ALA A 287 -2.32 -7.25 -14.02
CA ALA A 287 -2.34 -7.31 -15.47
C ALA A 287 -3.71 -6.87 -16.02
N HIS A 288 -3.80 -6.80 -17.35
CA HIS A 288 -5.07 -6.52 -18.03
C HIS A 288 -6.04 -7.71 -17.97
N THR A 289 -5.54 -8.95 -17.95
CA THR A 289 -6.34 -10.18 -17.91
C THR A 289 -5.81 -11.16 -16.86
N GLU A 290 -6.68 -12.07 -16.41
CA GLU A 290 -6.26 -13.13 -15.48
C GLU A 290 -5.26 -14.09 -16.11
N GLU A 291 -5.40 -14.35 -17.40
CA GLU A 291 -4.50 -15.21 -18.18
C GLU A 291 -3.08 -14.67 -18.16
N THR A 292 -2.87 -13.38 -18.39
CA THR A 292 -1.55 -12.75 -18.28
C THR A 292 -0.97 -12.88 -16.86
N CYS A 293 -1.78 -12.78 -15.81
CA CYS A 293 -1.28 -13.05 -14.45
C CYS A 293 -0.82 -14.51 -14.27
N ARG A 294 -1.54 -15.48 -14.86
CA ARG A 294 -1.18 -16.91 -14.80
C ARG A 294 0.10 -17.18 -15.61
N GLU A 295 0.24 -16.57 -16.77
CA GLU A 295 1.45 -16.66 -17.61
C GLU A 295 2.68 -16.15 -16.86
N ILE A 296 2.60 -14.96 -16.24
CA ILE A 296 3.70 -14.40 -15.44
C ILE A 296 4.04 -15.32 -14.26
N ALA A 297 3.04 -15.86 -13.56
CA ALA A 297 3.28 -16.79 -12.46
C ALA A 297 3.96 -18.09 -12.93
N ALA A 298 3.55 -18.61 -14.08
CA ALA A 298 4.15 -19.80 -14.70
C ALA A 298 5.59 -19.55 -15.16
N GLU A 299 5.87 -18.39 -15.76
CA GLU A 299 7.20 -17.98 -16.17
C GLU A 299 8.16 -17.88 -14.96
N VAL A 300 7.71 -17.22 -13.89
CA VAL A 300 8.49 -17.13 -12.64
C VAL A 300 8.74 -18.53 -12.07
N SER A 301 7.72 -19.37 -12.03
CA SER A 301 7.84 -20.76 -11.56
C SER A 301 8.89 -21.53 -12.36
N ALA A 302 8.88 -21.41 -13.70
CA ALA A 302 9.85 -22.06 -14.57
C ALA A 302 11.29 -21.58 -14.33
N GLN A 303 11.49 -20.26 -14.19
CA GLN A 303 12.82 -19.67 -13.98
C GLN A 303 13.39 -19.95 -12.59
N THR A 304 12.53 -19.96 -11.56
CA THR A 304 12.94 -20.17 -10.15
C THR A 304 12.89 -21.64 -9.72
N LYS A 305 12.28 -22.50 -10.53
CA LYS A 305 11.96 -23.91 -10.21
C LYS A 305 11.07 -24.05 -8.97
N LEU A 306 10.20 -23.06 -8.72
CA LEU A 306 9.24 -23.06 -7.61
C LEU A 306 7.86 -23.50 -8.13
N THR A 307 7.61 -24.80 -8.14
CA THR A 307 6.43 -25.39 -8.78
C THR A 307 5.18 -25.46 -7.90
N ASP A 308 5.32 -25.40 -6.58
CA ASP A 308 4.19 -25.36 -5.64
C ASP A 308 3.79 -23.92 -5.34
N TYR A 309 2.76 -23.45 -6.04
CA TYR A 309 2.21 -22.12 -5.88
C TYR A 309 0.69 -22.07 -6.08
N VAL A 310 0.08 -20.99 -5.60
CA VAL A 310 -1.34 -20.68 -5.76
C VAL A 310 -1.52 -19.25 -6.25
N VAL A 311 -2.52 -19.02 -7.10
CA VAL A 311 -2.87 -17.71 -7.66
C VAL A 311 -4.26 -17.33 -7.15
N LEU A 312 -4.35 -16.32 -6.28
CA LEU A 312 -5.59 -15.91 -5.64
C LEU A 312 -6.10 -14.60 -6.25
N PHE A 313 -7.02 -14.69 -7.21
CA PHE A 313 -7.61 -13.53 -7.87
C PHE A 313 -8.54 -12.75 -6.94
N SER A 314 -8.42 -11.42 -6.94
CA SER A 314 -9.30 -10.52 -6.17
C SER A 314 -10.65 -10.32 -6.89
N THR A 315 -11.68 -11.04 -6.47
CA THR A 315 -13.03 -10.95 -7.06
C THR A 315 -13.74 -9.66 -6.63
N ARG A 316 -13.72 -9.32 -5.33
CA ARG A 316 -14.36 -8.11 -4.77
C ARG A 316 -13.41 -7.30 -3.86
N GLU A 317 -13.48 -5.97 -3.94
CA GLU A 317 -12.77 -5.04 -3.04
C GLU A 317 -13.77 -4.52 -1.99
N PHE A 318 -13.61 -4.94 -0.73
CA PHE A 318 -14.49 -4.53 0.37
C PHE A 318 -14.02 -3.24 1.05
N LYS A 319 -12.69 -3.03 1.09
CA LYS A 319 -12.05 -1.84 1.63
C LYS A 319 -10.68 -1.62 1.01
N LYS A 320 -10.35 -0.35 0.73
CA LYS A 320 -9.01 0.10 0.35
C LYS A 320 -8.80 1.55 0.80
N THR A 321 -8.32 1.70 2.03
CA THR A 321 -8.06 2.99 2.68
C THR A 321 -6.74 2.95 3.44
N ARG A 322 -6.19 4.13 3.75
CA ARG A 322 -5.06 4.21 4.69
C ARG A 322 -5.57 3.99 6.11
N VAL A 323 -4.78 3.28 6.92
CA VAL A 323 -5.02 3.25 8.38
C VAL A 323 -4.57 4.59 8.94
N ARG A 324 -5.39 5.15 9.83
CA ARG A 324 -4.99 6.29 10.65
C ARG A 324 -4.32 5.76 11.91
N TYR A 325 -3.06 6.11 12.10
CA TYR A 325 -2.28 5.76 13.27
C TYR A 325 -2.36 6.91 14.25
N LEU A 326 -2.99 6.68 15.40
CA LEU A 326 -2.93 7.63 16.51
C LEU A 326 -1.69 7.32 17.35
N VAL A 327 -0.87 8.35 17.53
CA VAL A 327 0.36 8.35 18.35
C VAL A 327 0.34 9.50 19.36
#